data_AF-A0A3D3BN13-F1
#
_entry.id   AF-A0A3D3BN13-F1
#
_cell.length_a   1.000
_cell.length_b   1.000
_cell.length_c   1.000
_cell.angle_alpha   90.00
_cell.angle_beta   90.00
_cell.angle_gamma   90.00
#
_symmetry.space_group_name_H-M   'P 1'
#
loop_
_entity.id
_entity.type
_entity.pdbx_description
1 polymer ?
#
loop_
_entity_poly.entity_id
_entity_poly.type
_entity_poly.pdbx_seq_one_letter_code
_entity_poly.pdbx_strand_id
1 'polypeptide(L)'
;MYRLGLCISVIVMLSGCQQPTKPLSSAAEVFSLVQPEDDSHLSVVMDTADAIHLERRVGIGSPKYRVERLVGKTRAEAIEMILGDLASDRRTFGELPAWLNDPSITFLDNSWRYCHRLSSQVRISDVETRWMNNILTSEAPAHERLVLLFSNIFVSDYKTYQSAETYAQHHQLIRKHSVGNMRDFLAAVLQDPAVLVYLNYDLNTRANINENLAREYL
;
A
#
# COMPACT_ATOMS: atom_id res chain seq x y z
N MET A 1 36.30 -70.18 13.80
CA MET A 1 35.31 -69.35 14.51
C MET A 1 35.39 -67.93 13.97
N TYR A 2 34.32 -67.52 13.28
CA TYR A 2 33.91 -66.20 12.77
C TYR A 2 34.97 -65.14 12.36
N ARG A 3 35.16 -64.98 11.04
CA ARG A 3 35.62 -63.73 10.40
C ARG A 3 34.40 -62.83 10.18
N LEU A 4 34.40 -61.63 10.77
CA LEU A 4 33.43 -60.57 10.46
C LEU A 4 33.64 -60.10 9.02
N GLY A 5 32.59 -60.24 8.19
CA GLY A 5 32.54 -59.68 6.84
C GLY A 5 32.22 -58.19 6.89
N LEU A 6 33.07 -57.37 6.28
CA LEU A 6 32.83 -55.94 6.08
C LEU A 6 31.90 -55.79 4.85
N CYS A 7 30.61 -55.51 5.08
CA CYS A 7 29.67 -55.14 4.01
C CYS A 7 29.96 -53.70 3.57
N ILE A 8 30.51 -53.53 2.37
CA ILE A 8 30.61 -52.24 1.68
C ILE A 8 29.26 -51.98 1.01
N SER A 9 28.41 -51.15 1.61
CA SER A 9 27.19 -50.65 0.97
C SER A 9 27.58 -49.64 -0.12
N VAL A 10 27.46 -50.05 -1.38
CA VAL A 10 27.56 -49.17 -2.55
C VAL A 10 26.32 -48.28 -2.59
N ILE A 11 26.51 -46.98 -2.33
CA ILE A 11 25.47 -45.97 -2.54
C ILE A 11 25.37 -45.71 -4.04
N VAL A 12 24.33 -46.23 -4.68
CA VAL A 12 23.96 -45.87 -6.06
C VAL A 12 23.28 -44.51 -6.02
N MET A 13 24.03 -43.44 -6.29
CA MET A 13 23.44 -42.14 -6.60
C MET A 13 22.82 -42.21 -7.99
N LEU A 14 21.49 -42.33 -8.05
CA LEU A 14 20.73 -42.10 -9.28
C LEU A 14 20.67 -40.59 -9.52
N SER A 15 21.63 -40.08 -10.28
CA SER A 15 21.59 -38.75 -10.86
C SER A 15 20.45 -38.69 -11.88
N GLY A 16 19.29 -38.19 -11.46
CA GLY A 16 18.21 -37.83 -12.38
C GLY A 16 18.66 -36.69 -13.28
N CYS A 17 19.13 -37.01 -14.50
CA CYS A 17 19.40 -36.02 -15.54
C CYS A 17 18.09 -35.44 -16.07
N GLN A 18 17.50 -34.50 -15.36
CA GLN A 18 16.52 -33.59 -15.94
C GLN A 18 17.32 -32.52 -16.71
N GLN A 19 17.54 -32.76 -18.00
CA GLN A 19 18.12 -31.73 -18.87
C GLN A 19 17.12 -30.56 -18.98
N PRO A 20 17.54 -29.30 -18.73
CA PRO A 20 16.69 -28.15 -18.98
C PRO A 20 16.53 -27.99 -20.50
N THR A 21 15.40 -28.44 -21.05
CA THR A 21 15.16 -28.47 -22.51
C THR A 21 14.69 -27.14 -23.10
N LYS A 22 14.85 -26.02 -22.40
CA LYS A 22 14.69 -24.69 -23.01
C LYS A 22 15.80 -23.76 -22.51
N PRO A 23 16.59 -23.12 -23.40
CA PRO A 23 17.32 -21.94 -23.00
C PRO A 23 16.29 -20.95 -22.43
N LEU A 24 16.46 -20.52 -21.18
CA LEU A 24 15.70 -19.37 -20.69
C LEU A 24 16.15 -18.21 -21.56
N SER A 25 15.23 -17.73 -22.40
CA SER A 25 15.40 -16.46 -23.07
C SER A 25 15.76 -15.43 -22.00
N SER A 26 16.85 -14.69 -22.22
CA SER A 26 17.23 -13.67 -21.25
C SER A 26 16.07 -12.69 -21.08
N ALA A 27 15.89 -12.11 -19.90
CA ALA A 27 14.85 -11.09 -19.72
C ALA A 27 14.96 -10.00 -20.80
N ALA A 28 16.19 -9.68 -21.23
CA ALA A 28 16.46 -8.75 -22.32
C ALA A 28 15.91 -9.21 -23.69
N GLU A 29 15.96 -10.49 -24.03
CA GLU A 29 15.32 -11.02 -25.24
C GLU A 29 13.80 -10.93 -25.14
N VAL A 30 13.21 -11.23 -23.98
CA VAL A 30 11.76 -11.10 -23.76
C VAL A 30 11.32 -9.63 -23.90
N PHE A 31 12.08 -8.69 -23.35
CA PHE A 31 11.81 -7.25 -23.53
C PHE A 31 12.06 -6.76 -24.95
N SER A 32 12.98 -7.39 -25.70
CA SER A 32 13.23 -7.04 -27.11
C SER A 32 12.13 -7.52 -28.07
N LEU A 33 11.28 -8.44 -27.64
CA LEU A 33 10.11 -8.91 -28.39
C LEU A 33 8.89 -7.98 -28.23
N VAL A 34 8.97 -6.98 -27.35
CA VAL A 34 7.93 -5.97 -27.19
C VAL A 34 7.91 -5.12 -28.45
N GLN A 35 6.85 -5.28 -29.24
CA GLN A 35 6.58 -4.43 -30.40
C GLN A 35 6.41 -2.98 -29.93
N PRO A 36 6.80 -1.98 -30.74
CA PRO A 36 6.43 -0.60 -30.47
C PRO A 36 4.91 -0.51 -30.33
N GLU A 37 4.46 0.01 -29.19
CA GLU A 37 3.04 0.10 -28.85
C GLU A 37 2.36 1.10 -29.81
N ASP A 38 1.17 0.75 -30.32
CA ASP A 38 0.40 1.67 -31.17
C ASP A 38 -0.22 2.78 -30.30
N ASP A 39 0.49 3.89 -30.20
CA ASP A 39 0.10 5.06 -29.40
C ASP A 39 -0.87 6.01 -30.11
N SER A 40 -1.39 5.64 -31.29
CA SER A 40 -2.36 6.47 -32.03
C SER A 40 -3.59 6.80 -31.19
N HIS A 41 -3.99 5.87 -30.31
CA HIS A 41 -5.11 6.03 -29.38
C HIS A 41 -4.91 7.17 -28.36
N LEU A 42 -3.67 7.55 -28.05
CA LEU A 42 -3.35 8.64 -27.11
C LEU A 42 -3.64 10.03 -27.70
N SER A 43 -3.60 10.15 -29.03
CA SER A 43 -3.88 11.41 -29.74
C SER A 43 -5.38 11.69 -29.93
N VAL A 44 -6.25 10.75 -29.56
CA VAL A 44 -7.70 10.91 -29.67
C VAL A 44 -8.19 11.97 -28.69
N VAL A 45 -8.96 12.93 -29.19
CA VAL A 45 -9.63 13.95 -28.37
C VAL A 45 -10.80 13.32 -27.63
N MET A 46 -10.83 13.50 -26.31
CA MET A 46 -11.87 12.91 -25.46
C MET A 46 -13.20 13.64 -25.60
N ASP A 47 -14.25 12.86 -25.80
CA ASP A 47 -15.62 13.30 -25.61
C ASP A 47 -16.03 13.22 -24.13
N THR A 48 -17.28 13.58 -23.83
CA THR A 48 -17.81 13.53 -22.47
C THR A 48 -17.83 12.12 -21.88
N ALA A 49 -18.05 11.09 -22.70
CA ALA A 49 -18.12 9.71 -22.24
C ALA A 49 -16.73 9.18 -21.88
N ASP A 50 -15.72 9.48 -22.71
CA ASP A 50 -14.32 9.18 -22.48
C ASP A 50 -13.80 9.86 -21.21
N ALA A 51 -14.11 11.16 -21.04
CA ALA A 51 -13.73 11.90 -19.84
C ALA A 51 -14.38 11.34 -18.56
N ILE A 52 -15.66 10.98 -18.60
CA ILE A 52 -16.35 10.31 -17.48
C ILE A 52 -15.69 8.95 -17.20
N HIS A 53 -15.40 8.17 -18.24
CA HIS A 53 -14.78 6.87 -18.09
C HIS A 53 -13.41 6.99 -17.42
N LEU A 54 -12.56 7.90 -17.89
CA LEU A 54 -11.25 8.16 -17.29
C LEU A 54 -11.38 8.55 -15.82
N GLU A 55 -12.25 9.51 -15.49
CA GLU A 55 -12.52 9.95 -14.12
C GLU A 55 -12.94 8.81 -13.19
N ARG A 56 -13.80 7.89 -13.65
CA ARG A 56 -14.21 6.72 -12.86
C ARG A 56 -13.05 5.77 -12.55
N ARG A 57 -12.04 5.71 -13.43
CA ARG A 57 -10.89 4.82 -13.31
C ARG A 57 -9.80 5.41 -12.43
N VAL A 58 -9.54 6.70 -12.55
CA VAL A 58 -8.44 7.37 -11.85
C VAL A 58 -8.91 8.02 -10.55
N GLY A 59 -10.11 8.60 -10.52
CA GLY A 59 -10.61 9.34 -9.37
C GLY A 59 -11.65 8.59 -8.54
N ILE A 60 -12.36 9.36 -7.71
CA ILE A 60 -13.53 8.94 -6.94
C ILE A 60 -14.73 9.70 -7.48
N GLY A 61 -15.65 8.99 -8.11
CA GLY A 61 -16.79 9.57 -8.84
C GLY A 61 -16.41 10.32 -10.12
N SER A 62 -17.35 11.08 -10.67
CA SER A 62 -17.16 11.88 -11.89
C SER A 62 -17.89 13.22 -11.78
N PRO A 63 -17.44 14.14 -10.90
CA PRO A 63 -18.08 15.43 -10.74
C PRO A 63 -17.95 16.25 -12.02
N LYS A 64 -18.99 17.02 -12.33
CA LYS A 64 -19.11 17.77 -13.59
C LYS A 64 -17.88 18.62 -13.91
N TYR A 65 -17.36 19.36 -12.94
CA TYR A 65 -16.20 20.24 -13.14
C TYR A 65 -14.91 19.51 -13.55
N ARG A 66 -14.70 18.26 -13.10
CA ARG A 66 -13.53 17.46 -13.51
C ARG A 66 -13.71 16.86 -14.90
N VAL A 67 -14.92 16.43 -15.23
CA VAL A 67 -15.25 15.97 -16.58
C VAL A 67 -15.05 17.10 -17.58
N GLU A 68 -15.57 18.30 -17.28
CA GLU A 68 -15.42 19.49 -18.14
C GLU A 68 -13.96 19.92 -18.31
N ARG A 69 -13.10 19.71 -17.30
CA ARG A 69 -11.65 19.97 -17.39
C ARG A 69 -10.96 19.08 -18.44
N LEU A 70 -11.50 17.89 -18.69
CA LEU A 70 -10.89 16.86 -19.55
C LEU A 70 -11.47 16.85 -20.97
N VAL A 71 -12.73 17.22 -21.15
CA VAL A 71 -13.37 17.26 -22.47
C VAL A 71 -12.62 18.19 -23.41
N GLY A 72 -12.35 17.72 -24.64
CA GLY A 72 -11.59 18.48 -25.63
C GLY A 72 -10.07 18.38 -25.48
N LYS A 73 -9.56 17.69 -24.45
CA LYS A 73 -8.15 17.28 -24.37
C LYS A 73 -7.92 15.97 -25.10
N THR A 74 -6.73 15.79 -25.64
CA THR A 74 -6.26 14.47 -26.05
C THR A 74 -6.11 13.57 -24.82
N ARG A 75 -6.17 12.25 -25.02
CA ARG A 75 -5.95 11.29 -23.92
C ARG A 75 -4.55 11.45 -23.32
N ALA A 76 -3.53 11.73 -24.13
CA ALA A 76 -2.18 12.04 -23.64
C ALA A 76 -2.16 13.28 -22.72
N GLU A 77 -2.73 14.40 -23.15
CA GLU A 77 -2.78 15.61 -22.33
C GLU A 77 -3.54 15.39 -21.02
N ALA A 78 -4.62 14.61 -21.06
CA ALA A 78 -5.37 14.27 -19.86
C ALA A 78 -4.55 13.43 -18.86
N ILE A 79 -3.79 12.45 -19.36
CA ILE A 79 -2.87 11.65 -18.54
C ILE A 79 -1.82 12.56 -17.91
N GLU A 80 -1.18 13.42 -18.70
CA GLU A 80 -0.18 14.38 -18.21
C GLU A 80 -0.76 15.32 -17.14
N MET A 81 -2.00 15.79 -17.31
CA MET A 81 -2.68 16.59 -16.29
C MET A 81 -2.85 15.81 -14.97
N ILE A 82 -3.25 14.54 -15.03
CA ILE A 82 -3.42 13.69 -13.83
C ILE A 82 -2.07 13.38 -13.17
N LEU A 83 -1.04 13.07 -13.96
CA LEU A 83 0.32 12.85 -13.46
C LEU A 83 0.89 14.12 -12.82
N GLY A 84 0.61 15.30 -13.41
CA GLY A 84 0.94 16.59 -12.83
C GLY A 84 0.26 16.83 -11.48
N ASP A 85 -1.04 16.54 -11.37
CA ASP A 85 -1.77 16.63 -10.11
C ASP A 85 -1.17 15.70 -9.04
N LEU A 86 -0.79 14.47 -9.43
CA LEU A 86 -0.13 13.48 -8.57
C LEU A 86 1.30 13.87 -8.15
N ALA A 87 2.04 14.57 -9.00
CA ALA A 87 3.38 15.04 -8.69
C ALA A 87 3.37 16.29 -7.80
N SER A 88 2.26 17.04 -7.79
CA SER A 88 2.15 18.30 -7.06
C SER A 88 2.19 18.12 -5.53
N ASP A 89 2.79 19.06 -4.82
CA ASP A 89 2.72 19.11 -3.35
C ASP A 89 1.33 19.57 -2.84
N ARG A 90 0.41 19.88 -3.75
CA ARG A 90 -0.99 20.20 -3.48
C ARG A 90 -1.86 18.97 -3.25
N ARG A 91 -1.31 17.76 -3.40
CA ARG A 91 -1.87 16.54 -2.78
C ARG A 91 -2.09 16.89 -1.32
N THR A 92 -3.33 17.15 -0.94
CA THR A 92 -3.66 17.62 0.41
C THR A 92 -3.18 16.58 1.41
N PHE A 93 -2.02 16.81 2.00
CA PHE A 93 -1.71 16.30 3.32
C PHE A 93 -2.63 17.07 4.24
N GLY A 94 -3.89 16.62 4.38
CA GLY A 94 -4.74 17.16 5.43
C GLY A 94 -3.91 17.18 6.70
N GLU A 95 -3.78 18.36 7.31
CA GLU A 95 -2.92 18.52 8.48
C GLU A 95 -3.22 17.40 9.45
N LEU A 96 -2.15 16.76 9.92
CA LEU A 96 -2.25 15.81 11.01
C LEU A 96 -3.11 16.43 12.11
N PRO A 97 -4.01 15.66 12.72
CA PRO A 97 -4.79 16.18 13.82
C PRO A 97 -3.89 16.82 14.89
N ALA A 98 -4.22 18.03 15.33
CA ALA A 98 -3.38 18.79 16.26
C ALA A 98 -3.10 18.01 17.56
N TRP A 99 -4.07 17.19 17.99
CA TRP A 99 -3.99 16.36 19.17
C TRP A 99 -2.91 15.26 19.12
N LEU A 100 -2.30 15.00 17.95
CA LEU A 100 -1.13 14.11 17.85
C LEU A 100 0.09 14.67 18.56
N ASN A 101 0.16 15.99 18.72
CA ASN A 101 1.22 16.64 19.48
C ASN A 101 0.92 16.70 20.98
N ASP A 102 -0.31 16.36 21.38
CA ASP A 102 -0.71 16.35 22.78
C ASP A 102 -0.30 15.02 23.43
N PRO A 103 0.26 15.04 24.65
CA PRO A 103 0.61 13.81 25.36
C PRO A 103 -0.64 12.96 25.59
N SER A 104 -0.53 11.65 25.35
CA SER A 104 -1.60 10.72 25.68
C SER A 104 -1.66 10.51 27.20
N ILE A 105 -2.86 10.64 27.78
CA ILE A 105 -3.08 10.35 29.20
C ILE A 105 -3.28 8.83 29.32
N THR A 106 -2.19 8.06 29.21
CA THR A 106 -2.20 6.60 29.35
C THR A 106 -1.62 6.11 30.69
N PHE A 107 -0.88 6.97 31.39
CA PHE A 107 -0.18 6.61 32.64
C PHE A 107 -0.97 6.92 33.93
N LEU A 108 -2.06 7.69 33.85
CA LEU A 108 -2.88 7.99 35.03
C LEU A 108 -3.78 6.81 35.38
N ASP A 109 -4.05 6.65 36.68
CA ASP A 109 -4.65 5.46 37.27
C ASP A 109 -5.93 4.96 36.55
N ASN A 110 -6.28 3.69 36.78
CA ASN A 110 -7.43 3.00 36.17
C ASN A 110 -8.77 3.77 36.21
N SER A 111 -8.94 4.75 37.10
CA SER A 111 -10.09 5.65 37.22
C SER A 111 -10.35 6.48 35.96
N TRP A 112 -9.32 6.77 35.15
CA TRP A 112 -9.46 7.58 33.92
C TRP A 112 -9.61 6.75 32.65
N ARG A 113 -9.67 5.40 32.75
CA ARG A 113 -9.81 4.49 31.61
C ARG A 113 -11.04 4.81 30.74
N TYR A 114 -12.14 5.24 31.35
CA TYR A 114 -13.33 5.66 30.63
C TYR A 114 -13.09 6.91 29.77
N CYS A 115 -12.46 7.94 30.35
CA CYS A 115 -12.11 9.18 29.65
C CYS A 115 -11.12 8.93 28.52
N HIS A 116 -10.10 8.09 28.75
CA HIS A 116 -9.16 7.68 27.72
C HIS A 116 -9.89 7.04 26.53
N ARG A 117 -10.75 6.04 26.79
CA ARG A 117 -11.53 5.37 25.74
C ARG A 117 -12.40 6.35 24.94
N LEU A 118 -13.12 7.24 25.62
CA LEU A 118 -13.92 8.27 24.94
C LEU A 118 -13.04 9.20 24.09
N SER A 119 -11.90 9.63 24.62
CA SER A 119 -10.97 10.49 23.91
C SER A 119 -10.44 9.80 22.64
N SER A 120 -10.08 8.51 22.71
CA SER A 120 -9.64 7.74 21.55
C SER A 120 -10.74 7.60 20.49
N GLN A 121 -11.99 7.39 20.90
CA GLN A 121 -13.13 7.36 19.97
C GLN A 121 -13.32 8.69 19.23
N VAL A 122 -13.24 9.81 19.94
CA VAL A 122 -13.32 11.15 19.33
C VAL A 122 -12.15 11.39 18.37
N ARG A 123 -10.92 11.01 18.78
CA ARG A 123 -9.72 11.14 17.96
C ARG A 123 -9.79 10.32 16.66
N ILE A 124 -10.28 9.09 16.72
CA ILE A 124 -10.48 8.24 15.53
C ILE A 124 -11.52 8.86 14.60
N SER A 125 -12.65 9.30 15.14
CA SER A 125 -13.70 9.94 14.35
C SER A 125 -13.22 11.22 13.65
N ASP A 126 -12.32 11.97 14.28
CA ASP A 126 -11.66 13.13 13.65
C ASP A 126 -10.75 12.70 12.48
N VAL A 127 -9.95 11.64 12.61
CA VAL A 127 -9.15 11.09 11.49
C VAL A 127 -10.05 10.65 10.33
N GLU A 128 -11.10 9.89 10.62
CA GLU A 128 -12.05 9.40 9.62
C GLU A 128 -12.77 10.57 8.91
N THR A 129 -13.21 11.58 9.66
CA THR A 129 -13.86 12.78 9.12
C THR A 129 -12.91 13.54 8.20
N ARG A 130 -11.65 13.73 8.62
CA ARG A 130 -10.61 14.36 7.80
C ARG A 130 -10.33 13.58 6.52
N TRP A 131 -10.25 12.26 6.61
CA TRP A 131 -10.04 11.41 5.44
C TRP A 131 -11.21 11.51 4.46
N MET A 132 -12.45 11.42 4.95
CA MET A 132 -13.65 11.60 4.13
C MET A 132 -13.67 12.97 3.45
N ASN A 133 -13.31 14.03 4.18
CA ASN A 133 -13.19 15.36 3.58
C ASN A 133 -12.15 15.39 2.47
N ASN A 134 -10.97 14.79 2.65
CA ASN A 134 -9.95 14.70 1.59
C ASN A 134 -10.46 13.94 0.36
N ILE A 135 -11.15 12.81 0.55
CA ILE A 135 -11.77 12.05 -0.55
C ILE A 135 -12.74 12.91 -1.37
N LEU A 136 -13.49 13.79 -0.70
CA LEU A 136 -14.50 14.64 -1.33
C LEU A 136 -13.93 15.90 -1.98
N THR A 137 -12.87 16.49 -1.41
CA THR A 137 -12.38 17.83 -1.78
C THR A 137 -10.98 17.86 -2.39
N SER A 138 -10.25 16.74 -2.42
CA SER A 138 -8.89 16.68 -2.95
C SER A 138 -8.83 17.10 -4.42
N GLU A 139 -7.85 17.94 -4.74
CA GLU A 139 -7.51 18.34 -6.11
C GLU A 139 -6.82 17.20 -6.90
N ALA A 140 -6.35 16.16 -6.20
CA ALA A 140 -5.68 14.99 -6.77
C ALA A 140 -6.45 13.70 -6.44
N PRO A 141 -7.60 13.42 -7.09
CA PRO A 141 -8.46 12.28 -6.74
C PRO A 141 -7.79 10.92 -7.01
N ALA A 142 -6.80 10.87 -7.92
CA ALA A 142 -5.98 9.69 -8.14
C ALA A 142 -5.11 9.34 -6.91
N HIS A 143 -4.67 10.33 -6.15
CA HIS A 143 -3.94 10.11 -4.90
C HIS A 143 -4.84 9.43 -3.87
N GLU A 144 -6.06 9.92 -3.67
CA GLU A 144 -7.02 9.32 -2.73
C GLU A 144 -7.39 7.89 -3.12
N ARG A 145 -7.50 7.61 -4.41
CA ARG A 145 -7.72 6.25 -4.90
C ARG A 145 -6.56 5.31 -4.56
N LEU A 146 -5.32 5.77 -4.68
CA LEU A 146 -4.14 5.00 -4.25
C LEU A 146 -4.11 4.82 -2.74
N VAL A 147 -4.46 5.84 -1.96
CA VAL A 147 -4.57 5.74 -0.50
C VAL A 147 -5.59 4.67 -0.11
N LEU A 148 -6.77 4.65 -0.74
CA LEU A 148 -7.77 3.60 -0.54
C LEU A 148 -7.23 2.21 -0.91
N LEU A 149 -6.61 2.08 -2.08
CA LEU A 149 -5.98 0.82 -2.50
C LEU A 149 -5.00 0.30 -1.45
N PHE A 150 -4.06 1.15 -1.02
CA PHE A 150 -3.01 0.74 -0.09
C PHE A 150 -3.50 0.56 1.33
N SER A 151 -4.57 1.26 1.75
CA SER A 151 -5.25 0.98 3.02
C SER A 151 -5.88 -0.41 3.09
N ASN A 152 -6.21 -0.99 1.93
CA ASN A 152 -6.71 -2.37 1.83
C ASN A 152 -5.60 -3.41 1.61
N ILE A 153 -4.38 -2.99 1.24
CA ILE A 153 -3.22 -3.87 1.12
C ILE A 153 -2.48 -3.95 2.46
N PHE A 154 -2.15 -2.80 3.05
CA PHE A 154 -1.49 -2.69 4.34
C PHE A 154 -2.52 -2.55 5.45
N VAL A 155 -3.31 -3.60 5.64
CA VAL A 155 -4.41 -3.60 6.62
C VAL A 155 -3.87 -3.61 8.04
N SER A 156 -4.48 -2.80 8.91
CA SER A 156 -4.33 -2.89 10.36
C SER A 156 -5.69 -2.78 11.04
N ASP A 157 -5.91 -3.56 12.11
CA ASP A 157 -7.13 -3.47 12.92
C ASP A 157 -6.87 -2.64 14.18
N TYR A 158 -7.59 -1.52 14.29
CA TYR A 158 -7.57 -0.66 15.48
C TYR A 158 -7.89 -1.43 16.76
N LYS A 159 -8.74 -2.46 16.71
CA LYS A 159 -9.09 -3.26 17.90
C LYS A 159 -7.88 -3.98 18.49
N THR A 160 -6.82 -4.22 17.71
CA THR A 160 -5.61 -4.89 18.17
C THR A 160 -4.74 -3.94 19.00
N TYR A 161 -4.41 -2.74 18.50
CA TYR A 161 -3.49 -1.81 19.19
C TYR A 161 -4.17 -0.73 20.04
N GLN A 162 -5.45 -0.42 19.79
CA GLN A 162 -6.28 0.50 20.60
C GLN A 162 -5.66 1.87 20.91
N SER A 163 -4.90 2.44 19.96
CA SER A 163 -4.30 3.78 20.05
C SER A 163 -4.71 4.64 18.86
N ALA A 164 -5.31 5.80 19.13
CA ALA A 164 -5.73 6.72 18.08
C ALA A 164 -4.52 7.36 17.38
N GLU A 165 -3.42 7.54 18.10
CA GLU A 165 -2.15 8.06 17.58
C GLU A 165 -1.59 7.12 16.52
N THR A 166 -1.49 5.82 16.85
CA THR A 166 -1.05 4.78 15.91
C THR A 166 -1.95 4.72 14.68
N TYR A 167 -3.28 4.81 14.84
CA TYR A 167 -4.23 4.85 13.72
C TYR A 167 -3.97 6.04 12.78
N ALA A 168 -3.80 7.24 13.34
CA ALA A 168 -3.54 8.44 12.56
C ALA A 168 -2.18 8.40 11.85
N GLN A 169 -1.14 7.89 12.52
CA GLN A 169 0.21 7.74 11.96
C GLN A 169 0.23 6.72 10.81
N HIS A 170 -0.43 5.58 10.97
CA HIS A 170 -0.58 4.57 9.92
C HIS A 170 -1.24 5.15 8.66
N HIS A 171 -2.37 5.85 8.85
CA HIS A 171 -3.04 6.54 7.75
C HIS A 171 -2.14 7.59 7.08
N GLN A 172 -1.37 8.36 7.85
CA GLN A 172 -0.42 9.32 7.28
C GLN A 172 0.71 8.65 6.51
N LEU A 173 1.25 7.55 7.01
CA LEU A 173 2.30 6.77 6.35
C LEU A 173 1.83 6.31 4.97
N ILE A 174 0.63 5.73 4.88
CA ILE A 174 0.04 5.34 3.60
C ILE A 174 -0.09 6.53 2.66
N ARG A 175 -0.61 7.67 3.14
CA ARG A 175 -0.75 8.88 2.31
C ARG A 175 0.57 9.42 1.79
N LYS A 176 1.61 9.39 2.62
CA LYS A 176 2.95 9.87 2.28
C LYS A 176 3.61 9.01 1.21
N HIS A 177 3.40 7.70 1.25
CA HIS A 177 4.12 6.75 0.41
C HIS A 177 3.29 6.16 -0.73
N SER A 178 1.98 6.44 -0.81
CA SER A 178 1.10 5.93 -1.87
C SER A 178 1.46 6.40 -3.27
N VAL A 179 2.23 7.49 -3.39
CA VAL A 179 2.78 7.99 -4.65
C VAL A 179 4.29 8.05 -4.50
N GLY A 180 5.01 7.12 -5.14
CA GLY A 180 6.46 7.13 -5.15
C GLY A 180 7.06 5.73 -5.19
N ASN A 181 8.20 5.59 -4.52
CA ASN A 181 8.99 4.38 -4.55
C ASN A 181 8.39 3.30 -3.64
N MET A 182 8.03 2.15 -4.22
CA MET A 182 7.47 1.02 -3.48
C MET A 182 8.44 0.45 -2.43
N ARG A 183 9.76 0.46 -2.68
CA ARG A 183 10.76 0.00 -1.70
C ARG A 183 10.71 0.86 -0.43
N ASP A 184 10.64 2.18 -0.60
CA ASP A 184 10.60 3.11 0.54
C ASP A 184 9.27 2.98 1.29
N PHE A 185 8.16 2.76 0.56
CA PHE A 185 6.86 2.47 1.17
C PHE A 185 6.93 1.20 2.02
N LEU A 186 7.39 0.09 1.44
CA LEU A 186 7.52 -1.18 2.14
C LEU A 186 8.44 -1.07 3.36
N ALA A 187 9.57 -0.36 3.25
CA ALA A 187 10.47 -0.11 4.37
C ALA A 187 9.81 0.70 5.50
N ALA A 188 8.93 1.65 5.16
CA ALA A 188 8.15 2.40 6.14
C ALA A 188 7.09 1.52 6.81
N VAL A 189 6.34 0.72 6.05
CA VAL A 189 5.32 -0.20 6.56
C VAL A 189 5.92 -1.22 7.54
N LEU A 190 7.12 -1.73 7.28
CA LEU A 190 7.83 -2.65 8.18
C LEU A 190 8.15 -2.03 9.56
N GLN A 191 8.11 -0.71 9.69
CA GLN A 191 8.37 0.01 10.94
C GLN A 191 7.08 0.58 11.55
N ASP A 192 5.92 0.35 10.91
CA ASP A 192 4.65 0.90 11.32
C ASP A 192 4.11 0.17 12.57
N PRO A 193 3.90 0.86 13.71
CA PRO A 193 3.38 0.24 14.92
C PRO A 193 2.03 -0.45 14.72
N ALA A 194 1.17 0.07 13.82
CA ALA A 194 -0.14 -0.51 13.57
C ALA A 194 0.00 -1.92 12.96
N VAL A 195 0.89 -2.06 11.97
CA VAL A 195 1.14 -3.32 11.26
C VAL A 195 1.91 -4.30 12.14
N LEU A 196 2.92 -3.81 12.88
CA LEU A 196 3.72 -4.63 13.79
C LEU A 196 2.85 -5.29 14.87
N VAL A 197 1.95 -4.53 15.50
CA VAL A 197 1.03 -5.08 16.50
C VAL A 197 -0.06 -5.95 15.85
N TYR A 198 -0.60 -5.53 14.70
CA TYR A 198 -1.63 -6.31 13.99
C TYR A 198 -1.15 -7.71 13.60
N LEU A 199 0.10 -7.84 13.17
CA LEU A 199 0.71 -9.10 12.81
C LEU A 199 1.39 -9.83 13.99
N ASN A 200 1.13 -9.36 15.23
CA ASN A 200 1.65 -9.90 16.50
C ASN A 200 3.19 -9.96 16.57
N TYR A 201 3.88 -9.02 15.92
CA TYR A 201 5.35 -8.95 15.94
C TYR A 201 5.87 -8.53 17.33
N ASP A 202 5.09 -7.76 18.08
CA ASP A 202 5.34 -7.40 19.48
C ASP A 202 5.39 -8.61 20.43
N LEU A 203 4.76 -9.71 20.06
CA LEU A 203 4.75 -10.98 20.81
C LEU A 203 5.81 -11.98 20.32
N ASN A 204 6.61 -11.63 19.31
CA ASN A 204 7.60 -12.51 18.72
C ASN A 204 8.78 -12.72 19.68
N THR A 205 9.07 -13.97 20.03
CA THR A 205 10.18 -14.32 20.91
C THR A 205 10.96 -15.51 20.36
N ARG A 206 12.19 -15.73 20.84
CA ARG A 206 13.00 -16.90 20.44
C ARG A 206 12.28 -18.23 20.68
N ALA A 207 11.45 -18.32 21.73
CA ALA A 207 10.72 -19.53 22.08
C ALA A 207 9.39 -19.68 21.31
N ASN A 208 8.87 -18.59 20.74
CA ASN A 208 7.62 -18.57 19.98
C ASN A 208 7.79 -17.64 18.76
N ILE A 209 8.28 -18.22 17.67
CA ILE A 209 8.58 -17.50 16.43
C ILE A 209 7.27 -17.18 15.72
N ASN A 210 7.07 -15.90 15.41
CA ASN A 210 5.94 -15.43 14.60
C ASN A 210 6.41 -15.02 13.20
N GLU A 211 5.89 -15.68 12.18
CA GLU A 211 6.25 -15.49 10.78
C GLU A 211 5.25 -14.64 9.99
N ASN A 212 4.18 -14.13 10.61
CA ASN A 212 3.11 -13.44 9.91
C ASN A 212 3.62 -12.22 9.13
N LEU A 213 4.42 -11.35 9.76
CA LEU A 213 5.00 -10.20 9.07
C LEU A 213 5.87 -10.60 7.88
N ALA A 214 6.66 -11.67 8.01
CA ALA A 214 7.49 -12.15 6.91
C ALA A 214 6.65 -12.71 5.75
N ARG A 215 5.52 -13.37 6.06
CA ARG A 215 4.61 -13.93 5.07
C ARG A 215 3.88 -12.85 4.26
N GLU A 216 3.36 -11.83 4.93
CA GLU A 216 2.65 -10.72 4.29
C GLU A 216 3.59 -9.82 3.47
N TYR A 217 4.90 -9.98 3.61
CA TYR A 217 5.91 -9.22 2.88
C TYR A 217 6.36 -9.89 1.55
N LEU A 218 6.16 -11.20 1.38
CA LEU A 218 6.60 -11.98 0.21
C LEU A 218 5.67 -11.82 -0.99
#